data_AF-S8FEJ0-F1
#
_entry.id   AF-S8FEJ0-F1
#
_cell.length_a   1.000
_cell.length_b   1.000
_cell.length_c   1.000
_cell.angle_alpha   90.00
_cell.angle_beta   90.00
_cell.angle_gamma   90.00
#
_symmetry.space_group_name_H-M   'P 1'
#
loop_
_entity.id
_entity.type
_entity.pdbx_description
1 polymer ?
#
loop_
_entity_poly.entity_id
_entity_poly.type
_entity_poly.pdbx_seq_one_letter_code
_entity_poly.pdbx_strand_id
1 'polypeptide(L)'
;MRSDAVVTTANAGWMPAFPVADPGNIHTRRDGRWGPQEFTLWPQLYDPRVIHHACIPTGGGRLAREYNVPVSLYDPVDESKWSLVDDCGVPDLGCLEPDYLDTLRGAILAVVHQFADHSKSGSEKMAWGRHLSLTIRQGLDRLAILPSWRSHTIALAAHLQRLALELYGMIILVDVVQARIEDPAFRAASMLSVRGVFTSKAAEAQNFFRIGLPYWFIQPLTTTVRVRNLTIPVPVSSKLEEAKMRPALFSGPGDMAGVVQNPGLWPFKMQEVAENTLLPRTVPTTSDRGQSSKKGSTSRRKARNRRALRPDDPPPTSVSSSSNVPSPLPHASIRFQLPKLCEVPEAWADALARVGTLPTPRVASVYYWPPPFWFEIGGEKVKRFSHNYVRIRAFCRQRLLDSTLGAQPLRIAEWRDALWGDYAVAPEDGERIAPATHRRDQQQRVRALFANTAGLRTYEELQKVRWGDRVLDLDSVNTPEVRAQILWEVHEVNWRCEFRELDAVMTGSRMWNQDLRWEREAHVCRVWSTTASGLRVVPDWEHGRIAAGEWHSPPHPQWINAALLLEHFVDVMRRWPGLPEQLKTMPASVIGDEDVFMGCQKLAVRFYVRCFVDTFHRLPIPPAVLPPNFP
;
A
#
# COMPACT_ATOMS: atom_id res chain seq x y z
N MET A 1 -0.32 17.81 37.90
CA MET A 1 -1.32 17.45 38.95
C MET A 1 -1.46 18.63 39.89
N ARG A 2 -2.65 18.86 40.47
CA ARG A 2 -2.77 19.83 41.57
C ARG A 2 -1.90 19.37 42.76
N SER A 3 -1.38 20.31 43.55
CA SER A 3 -0.48 20.03 44.68
C SER A 3 -1.14 19.24 45.82
N ASP A 4 -2.44 19.01 45.76
CA ASP A 4 -3.27 18.30 46.74
C ASP A 4 -3.75 16.92 46.26
N ALA A 5 -3.31 16.44 45.09
CA ALA A 5 -3.73 15.14 44.55
C ALA A 5 -2.75 14.01 44.94
N VAL A 6 -3.31 12.85 45.29
CA VAL A 6 -2.59 11.59 45.51
C VAL A 6 -3.10 10.52 44.56
N VAL A 7 -2.20 9.63 44.12
CA VAL A 7 -2.55 8.43 43.37
C VAL A 7 -2.49 7.23 44.30
N THR A 8 -3.56 6.45 44.33
CA THR A 8 -3.71 5.29 45.22
C THR A 8 -4.17 4.08 44.43
N THR A 9 -3.88 2.88 44.92
CA THR A 9 -4.39 1.63 44.34
C THR A 9 -4.67 0.65 45.47
N ALA A 10 -5.72 -0.16 45.31
CA ALA A 10 -6.06 -1.20 46.27
C ALA A 10 -5.70 -2.61 45.79
N ASN A 11 -5.36 -2.79 44.51
CA ASN A 11 -5.12 -4.11 43.92
C ASN A 11 -3.81 -4.24 43.12
N ALA A 12 -3.11 -3.14 42.81
CA ALA A 12 -1.83 -3.20 42.11
C ALA A 12 -0.62 -3.19 43.05
N GLY A 13 0.36 -4.06 42.77
CA GLY A 13 1.61 -4.18 43.54
C GLY A 13 2.69 -3.17 43.17
N TRP A 14 2.41 -2.23 42.25
CA TRP A 14 3.36 -1.23 41.78
C TRP A 14 2.63 0.07 41.40
N MET A 15 3.38 1.17 41.30
CA MET A 15 2.87 2.50 40.96
C MET A 15 3.55 3.04 39.70
N PRO A 16 2.85 3.25 38.58
CA PRO A 16 3.39 3.95 37.43
C PRO A 16 3.45 5.45 37.69
N ALA A 17 4.50 6.10 37.18
CA ALA A 17 4.45 7.53 36.92
C ALA A 17 3.25 7.85 35.99
N PHE A 18 2.54 8.93 36.31
CA PHE A 18 1.41 9.37 35.50
C PHE A 18 1.90 9.82 34.10
N PRO A 19 1.27 9.38 33.00
CA PRO A 19 1.74 9.67 31.63
C PRO A 19 1.40 11.11 31.23
N VAL A 20 2.13 12.08 31.77
CA VAL A 20 2.01 13.49 31.37
C VAL A 20 2.48 13.61 29.92
N ALA A 21 1.65 14.22 29.08
CA ALA A 21 2.04 14.59 27.72
C ALA A 21 2.55 16.03 27.73
N ASP A 22 3.67 16.28 27.05
CA ASP A 22 4.10 17.64 26.79
C ASP A 22 3.01 18.36 25.97
N PRO A 23 2.67 19.62 26.30
CA PRO A 23 1.69 20.39 25.54
C PRO A 23 1.98 20.34 24.04
N GLY A 24 1.01 19.84 23.27
CA GLY A 24 1.07 19.82 21.81
C GLY A 24 2.09 18.87 21.19
N ASN A 25 2.62 17.86 21.89
CA ASN A 25 3.75 17.07 21.37
C ASN A 25 3.68 15.58 21.75
N ILE A 26 2.99 14.75 20.94
CA ILE A 26 3.32 13.32 20.90
C ILE A 26 4.37 13.14 19.80
N HIS A 27 5.41 12.38 20.09
CA HIS A 27 6.46 12.11 19.12
C HIS A 27 6.79 10.63 19.09
N THR A 28 7.09 10.15 17.89
CA THR A 28 7.81 8.91 17.69
C THR A 28 9.17 9.01 18.37
N ARG A 29 9.52 7.99 19.14
CA ARG A 29 10.80 7.84 19.82
C ARG A 29 11.73 6.95 19.00
N ARG A 30 12.99 6.82 19.43
CA ARG A 30 14.01 6.07 18.69
C ARG A 30 13.62 4.61 18.45
N ASP A 31 12.87 4.01 19.37
CA ASP A 31 12.31 2.66 19.23
C ASP A 31 11.02 2.58 18.39
N GLY A 32 10.58 3.69 17.77
CA GLY A 32 9.34 3.79 17.01
C GLY A 32 8.07 3.97 17.86
N ARG A 33 8.21 4.01 19.19
CA ARG A 33 7.08 4.10 20.14
C ARG A 33 6.78 5.53 20.53
N TRP A 34 5.75 5.74 21.36
CA TRP A 34 5.28 7.08 21.71
C TRP A 34 5.72 7.56 23.11
N GLY A 35 6.67 6.87 23.75
CA GLY A 35 7.13 7.21 25.10
C GLY A 35 5.99 7.09 26.12
N PRO A 36 5.78 8.05 27.04
CA PRO A 36 4.73 7.95 28.07
C PRO A 36 3.31 7.71 27.54
N GLN A 37 3.06 8.10 26.28
CA GLN A 37 1.78 7.90 25.60
C GLN A 37 1.67 6.52 24.94
N GLU A 38 2.63 5.61 25.10
CA GLU A 38 2.53 4.27 24.53
C GLU A 38 1.52 3.42 25.32
N PHE A 39 0.23 3.48 24.94
CA PHE A 39 -0.87 2.83 25.68
C PHE A 39 -0.75 1.31 25.79
N THR A 40 0.00 0.69 24.88
CA THR A 40 0.25 -0.75 24.89
C THR A 40 1.24 -1.17 25.98
N LEU A 41 2.10 -0.24 26.41
CA LEU A 41 3.21 -0.49 27.34
C LEU A 41 3.13 0.31 28.64
N TRP A 42 2.28 1.33 28.68
CA TRP A 42 2.12 2.19 29.84
C TRP A 42 0.65 2.48 30.13
N PRO A 43 0.19 2.38 31.38
CA PRO A 43 -1.19 2.64 31.73
C PRO A 43 -1.61 4.07 31.39
N GLN A 44 -2.79 4.21 30.80
CA GLN A 44 -3.37 5.50 30.41
C GLN A 44 -4.53 5.89 31.32
N LEU A 45 -4.97 7.14 31.24
CA LEU A 45 -6.18 7.59 31.90
C LEU A 45 -7.41 6.90 31.27
N TYR A 46 -8.35 6.47 32.10
CA TYR A 46 -9.52 5.72 31.69
C TYR A 46 -10.46 6.56 30.82
N ASP A 47 -10.87 5.98 29.69
CA ASP A 47 -12.01 6.42 28.88
C ASP A 47 -12.83 5.19 28.45
N PRO A 48 -14.17 5.24 28.56
CA PRO A 48 -15.01 4.11 28.18
C PRO A 48 -14.89 3.69 26.71
N ARG A 49 -14.52 4.62 25.80
CA ARG A 49 -14.38 4.32 24.36
C ARG A 49 -13.18 3.45 24.03
N VAL A 50 -12.19 3.37 24.92
CA VAL A 50 -10.94 2.61 24.72
C VAL A 50 -10.64 1.71 25.93
N ILE A 51 -11.67 1.18 26.57
CA ILE A 51 -11.51 0.28 27.73
C ILE A 51 -10.66 -0.96 27.41
N HIS A 52 -10.63 -1.42 26.16
CA HIS A 52 -9.76 -2.52 25.71
C HIS A 52 -8.27 -2.21 25.88
N HIS A 53 -7.85 -0.93 25.90
CA HIS A 53 -6.46 -0.54 26.19
C HIS A 53 -6.04 -0.97 27.60
N ALA A 54 -6.96 -0.90 28.58
CA ALA A 54 -6.72 -1.39 29.93
C ALA A 54 -6.51 -2.91 29.99
N CYS A 55 -7.09 -3.61 29.01
CA CYS A 55 -7.14 -5.07 28.92
C CYS A 55 -5.95 -5.66 28.17
N ILE A 56 -5.07 -4.82 27.60
CA ILE A 56 -3.86 -5.26 26.92
C ILE A 56 -3.00 -6.08 27.90
N PRO A 57 -2.60 -7.31 27.56
CA PRO A 57 -1.85 -8.16 28.49
C PRO A 57 -0.47 -7.57 28.80
N THR A 58 0.03 -7.81 30.01
CA THR A 58 1.42 -7.45 30.36
C THR A 58 2.36 -8.55 29.88
N GLY A 59 3.50 -8.18 29.28
CA GLY A 59 4.54 -9.13 28.88
C GLY A 59 4.95 -10.07 30.01
N GLY A 60 4.98 -11.38 29.73
CA GLY A 60 5.29 -12.44 30.70
C GLY A 60 4.18 -12.74 31.73
N GLY A 61 3.08 -11.98 31.73
CA GLY A 61 1.92 -12.17 32.60
C GLY A 61 1.19 -13.48 32.37
N ARG A 62 0.29 -13.84 33.31
CA ARG A 62 -0.53 -15.07 33.22
C ARG A 62 -1.39 -15.08 31.96
N LEU A 63 -2.10 -13.97 31.68
CA LEU A 63 -2.96 -13.85 30.49
C LEU A 63 -2.14 -13.83 29.21
N ALA A 64 -0.97 -13.20 29.19
CA ALA A 64 -0.08 -13.26 28.04
C ALA A 64 0.29 -14.71 27.68
N ARG A 65 0.52 -15.57 28.69
CA ARG A 65 0.79 -16.99 28.48
C ARG A 65 -0.45 -17.78 28.03
N GLU A 66 -1.59 -17.53 28.68
CA GLU A 66 -2.87 -18.19 28.35
C GLU A 66 -3.33 -17.92 26.92
N TYR A 67 -3.14 -16.68 26.44
CA TYR A 67 -3.46 -16.26 25.08
C TYR A 67 -2.29 -16.40 24.10
N ASN A 68 -1.18 -17.02 24.51
CA ASN A 68 0.03 -17.21 23.69
C ASN A 68 0.55 -15.92 23.03
N VAL A 69 0.51 -14.80 23.75
CA VAL A 69 0.98 -13.50 23.25
C VAL A 69 2.50 -13.53 23.09
N PRO A 70 3.03 -13.39 21.87
CA PRO A 70 4.46 -13.45 21.62
C PRO A 70 5.23 -12.33 22.35
N VAL A 71 6.37 -12.66 22.95
CA VAL A 71 7.22 -11.68 23.67
C VAL A 71 7.75 -10.60 22.72
N SER A 72 8.01 -10.95 21.47
CA SER A 72 8.48 -10.05 20.42
C SER A 72 7.56 -8.87 20.11
N LEU A 73 6.29 -8.91 20.56
CA LEU A 73 5.37 -7.76 20.44
C LEU A 73 5.67 -6.67 21.48
N TYR A 74 6.33 -7.02 22.59
CA TYR A 74 6.70 -6.08 23.65
C TYR A 74 8.11 -5.54 23.49
N ASP A 75 8.99 -6.26 22.80
CA ASP A 75 10.38 -5.86 22.60
C ASP A 75 10.48 -4.66 21.63
N PRO A 76 11.37 -3.68 21.89
CA PRO A 76 11.61 -2.62 20.93
C PRO A 76 12.15 -3.20 19.62
N VAL A 77 11.86 -2.51 18.51
CA VAL A 77 12.39 -2.93 17.21
C VAL A 77 13.89 -2.70 17.20
N ASP A 78 14.65 -3.75 16.90
CA ASP A 78 16.11 -3.70 16.92
C ASP A 78 16.63 -2.98 15.68
N GLU A 79 17.23 -1.80 15.87
CA GLU A 79 17.77 -0.99 14.77
C GLU A 79 18.89 -1.70 14.00
N SER A 80 19.60 -2.64 14.64
CA SER A 80 20.66 -3.42 14.01
C SER A 80 20.13 -4.42 12.99
N LYS A 81 18.83 -4.75 13.08
CA LYS A 81 18.10 -5.62 12.15
C LYS A 81 17.63 -4.91 10.90
N TRP A 82 18.01 -3.66 10.71
CA TRP A 82 17.75 -2.92 9.48
C TRP A 82 19.04 -2.79 8.66
N SER A 83 18.95 -3.09 7.37
CA SER A 83 20.08 -3.00 6.43
C SER A 83 19.70 -2.24 5.16
N LEU A 84 20.70 -1.55 4.59
CA LEU A 84 20.57 -0.87 3.30
C LEU A 84 20.32 -1.87 2.17
N VAL A 85 19.51 -1.47 1.20
CA VAL A 85 19.25 -2.24 -0.01
C VAL A 85 19.84 -1.48 -1.20
N ASP A 86 21.06 -1.86 -1.58
CA ASP A 86 21.86 -1.15 -2.59
C ASP A 86 21.21 -1.11 -3.98
N ASP A 87 20.31 -2.04 -4.29
CA ASP A 87 19.68 -2.21 -5.59
C ASP A 87 18.22 -1.72 -5.66
N CYS A 88 17.69 -1.09 -4.60
CA CYS A 88 16.30 -0.59 -4.62
C CYS A 88 16.09 0.63 -5.53
N GLY A 89 17.18 1.23 -6.01
CA GLY A 89 17.16 2.38 -6.92
C GLY A 89 16.78 3.70 -6.25
N VAL A 90 16.86 3.80 -4.92
CA VAL A 90 16.79 5.06 -4.16
C VAL A 90 17.84 5.00 -3.06
N PRO A 91 18.75 5.99 -2.94
CA PRO A 91 19.76 6.00 -1.89
C PRO A 91 19.16 5.94 -0.48
N ASP A 92 19.90 5.35 0.46
CA ASP A 92 19.59 5.31 1.90
C ASP A 92 18.29 4.58 2.31
N LEU A 93 17.64 3.87 1.38
CA LEU A 93 16.51 3.00 1.71
C LEU A 93 16.98 1.59 2.05
N GLY A 94 16.21 0.93 2.91
CA GLY A 94 16.54 -0.39 3.40
C GLY A 94 15.35 -1.14 3.97
N CYS A 95 15.59 -2.38 4.37
CA CYS A 95 14.59 -3.31 4.86
C CYS A 95 14.99 -3.87 6.23
N LEU A 96 14.02 -4.48 6.92
CA LEU A 96 14.35 -5.37 8.03
C LEU A 96 14.96 -6.68 7.49
N GLU A 97 15.86 -7.27 8.25
CA GLU A 97 16.38 -8.61 8.00
C GLU A 97 15.21 -9.60 7.81
N PRO A 98 15.26 -10.48 6.80
CA PRO A 98 14.15 -11.38 6.48
C PRO A 98 13.67 -12.23 7.66
N ASP A 99 14.59 -12.85 8.40
CA ASP A 99 14.27 -13.71 9.56
C ASP A 99 13.58 -12.92 10.68
N TYR A 100 14.03 -11.69 10.91
CA TYR A 100 13.41 -10.79 11.89
C TYR A 100 12.00 -10.39 11.46
N LEU A 101 11.84 -10.02 10.19
CA LEU A 101 10.53 -9.66 9.63
C LEU A 101 9.56 -10.85 9.66
N ASP A 102 10.01 -12.06 9.34
CA ASP A 102 9.17 -13.26 9.35
C ASP A 102 8.76 -13.66 10.79
N THR A 103 9.66 -13.50 11.76
CA THR A 103 9.34 -13.67 13.19
C THR A 103 8.26 -12.67 13.63
N LEU A 104 8.44 -11.39 13.30
CA LEU A 104 7.48 -10.34 13.62
C LEU A 104 6.12 -10.58 12.91
N ARG A 105 6.16 -10.94 11.63
CA ARG A 105 4.98 -11.27 10.83
C ARG A 105 4.22 -12.45 11.43
N GLY A 106 4.91 -13.53 11.80
CA GLY A 106 4.29 -14.70 12.42
C GLY A 106 3.58 -14.34 13.72
N ALA A 107 4.24 -13.58 14.59
CA ALA A 107 3.67 -13.11 15.86
C ALA A 107 2.41 -12.26 15.65
N ILE A 108 2.42 -11.35 14.68
CA ILE A 108 1.33 -10.43 14.41
C ILE A 108 0.16 -11.11 13.69
N LEU A 109 0.42 -11.98 12.72
CA LEU A 109 -0.64 -12.70 12.02
C LEU A 109 -1.36 -13.69 12.95
N ALA A 110 -0.67 -14.27 13.93
CA ALA A 110 -1.30 -15.14 14.93
C ALA A 110 -2.47 -14.45 15.64
N VAL A 111 -2.32 -13.19 16.09
CA VAL A 111 -3.42 -12.46 16.74
C VAL A 111 -4.53 -12.06 15.75
N VAL A 112 -4.19 -11.75 14.50
CA VAL A 112 -5.20 -11.47 13.46
C VAL A 112 -6.07 -12.70 13.21
N HIS A 113 -5.48 -13.90 13.15
CA HIS A 113 -6.22 -15.15 13.03
C HIS A 113 -7.07 -15.43 14.28
N GLN A 114 -6.49 -15.27 15.47
CA GLN A 114 -7.22 -15.44 16.72
C GLN A 114 -8.41 -14.48 16.82
N PHE A 115 -8.24 -13.21 16.49
CA PHE A 115 -9.33 -12.23 16.46
C PHE A 115 -10.43 -12.60 15.46
N ALA A 116 -10.06 -13.11 14.27
CA ALA A 116 -11.03 -13.56 13.28
C ALA A 116 -11.94 -14.69 13.84
N ASP A 117 -11.40 -15.59 14.65
CA ASP A 117 -12.19 -16.65 15.28
C ASP A 117 -13.16 -16.13 16.35
N HIS A 118 -12.76 -15.10 17.11
CA HIS A 118 -13.61 -14.49 18.15
C HIS A 118 -14.66 -13.51 17.59
N SER A 119 -14.40 -12.93 16.42
CA SER A 119 -15.26 -11.90 15.80
C SER A 119 -16.44 -12.44 14.98
N LYS A 120 -16.64 -13.77 14.94
CA LYS A 120 -17.73 -14.44 14.20
C LYS A 120 -19.14 -14.03 14.68
N SER A 121 -19.26 -13.41 15.85
CA SER A 121 -20.54 -12.96 16.44
C SER A 121 -21.13 -11.69 15.81
N GLY A 122 -20.47 -11.06 14.83
CA GLY A 122 -21.06 -9.98 14.01
C GLY A 122 -21.33 -8.65 14.74
N SER A 123 -20.90 -8.50 15.99
CA SER A 123 -21.13 -7.27 16.77
C SER A 123 -20.46 -6.05 16.13
N GLU A 124 -21.18 -4.92 16.10
CA GLU A 124 -20.67 -3.60 15.68
C GLU A 124 -19.42 -3.21 16.50
N LYS A 125 -19.33 -3.66 17.75
CA LYS A 125 -18.15 -3.47 18.62
C LYS A 125 -16.86 -4.10 18.04
N MET A 126 -16.98 -5.08 17.14
CA MET A 126 -15.84 -5.76 16.51
C MET A 126 -15.42 -5.11 15.18
N ALA A 127 -16.13 -4.08 14.71
CA ALA A 127 -15.77 -3.37 13.48
C ALA A 127 -14.38 -2.72 13.58
N TRP A 128 -14.05 -2.15 14.74
CA TRP A 128 -12.74 -1.56 14.98
C TRP A 128 -11.61 -2.58 14.91
N GLY A 129 -11.76 -3.78 15.50
CA GLY A 129 -10.74 -4.83 15.38
C GLY A 129 -10.59 -5.40 13.96
N ARG A 130 -11.65 -5.38 13.13
CA ARG A 130 -11.53 -5.68 11.70
C ARG A 130 -10.72 -4.63 10.96
N HIS A 131 -10.94 -3.34 11.27
CA HIS A 131 -10.10 -2.24 10.77
C HIS A 131 -8.63 -2.43 11.14
N LEU A 132 -8.34 -2.69 12.43
CA LEU A 132 -6.97 -2.96 12.88
C LEU A 132 -6.34 -4.14 12.12
N SER A 133 -7.11 -5.22 11.91
CA SER A 133 -6.65 -6.41 11.17
C SER A 133 -6.30 -6.08 9.71
N LEU A 134 -7.06 -5.20 9.07
CA LEU A 134 -6.76 -4.72 7.72
C LEU A 134 -5.49 -3.87 7.70
N THR A 135 -5.40 -2.86 8.58
CA THR A 135 -4.22 -1.98 8.70
C THR A 135 -2.94 -2.78 8.98
N ILE A 136 -3.03 -3.79 9.84
CA ILE A 136 -1.92 -4.71 10.12
C ILE A 136 -1.42 -5.40 8.85
N ARG A 137 -2.32 -5.98 8.05
CA ARG A 137 -1.94 -6.67 6.81
C ARG A 137 -1.29 -5.71 5.82
N GLN A 138 -1.79 -4.48 5.73
CA GLN A 138 -1.20 -3.45 4.88
C GLN A 138 0.21 -3.07 5.31
N GLY A 139 0.42 -2.83 6.62
CA GLY A 139 1.75 -2.47 7.10
C GLY A 139 2.75 -3.62 7.02
N LEU A 140 2.31 -4.87 7.22
CA LEU A 140 3.17 -6.04 7.01
C LEU A 140 3.61 -6.15 5.54
N ASP A 141 2.71 -5.90 4.60
CA ASP A 141 3.05 -5.87 3.18
C ASP A 141 3.97 -4.68 2.85
N ARG A 142 3.74 -3.50 3.44
CA ARG A 142 4.62 -2.32 3.27
C ARG A 142 6.04 -2.63 3.73
N LEU A 143 6.22 -3.23 4.92
CA LEU A 143 7.53 -3.63 5.43
C LEU A 143 8.22 -4.68 4.55
N ALA A 144 7.44 -5.55 3.91
CA ALA A 144 7.98 -6.65 3.11
C ALA A 144 8.36 -6.25 1.70
N ILE A 145 7.63 -5.31 1.10
CA ILE A 145 7.69 -5.02 -0.33
C ILE A 145 8.54 -3.78 -0.60
N LEU A 146 8.56 -2.82 0.33
CA LEU A 146 9.07 -1.47 0.05
C LEU A 146 10.19 -1.09 1.02
N PRO A 147 11.45 -1.07 0.53
CA PRO A 147 12.54 -0.40 1.20
C PRO A 147 12.11 1.01 1.63
N SER A 148 12.45 1.38 2.85
CA SER A 148 12.10 2.67 3.44
C SER A 148 13.26 3.15 4.32
N TRP A 149 13.25 4.43 4.70
CA TRP A 149 14.24 4.96 5.64
C TRP A 149 14.18 4.19 6.96
N ARG A 150 15.34 3.98 7.59
CA ARG A 150 15.46 3.25 8.86
C ARG A 150 14.42 3.66 9.90
N SER A 151 14.27 4.97 10.13
CA SER A 151 13.33 5.49 11.13
C SER A 151 11.86 5.22 10.77
N HIS A 152 11.52 5.24 9.48
CA HIS A 152 10.18 4.89 8.99
C HIS A 152 9.90 3.41 9.20
N THR A 153 10.87 2.55 8.86
CA THR A 153 10.76 1.10 9.02
C THR A 153 10.59 0.70 10.49
N ILE A 154 11.39 1.29 11.39
CA ILE A 154 11.27 1.09 12.84
C ILE A 154 9.90 1.57 13.35
N ALA A 155 9.50 2.79 12.99
CA ALA A 155 8.21 3.35 13.41
C ALA A 155 7.01 2.52 12.92
N LEU A 156 7.07 2.02 11.69
CA LEU A 156 6.03 1.15 11.13
C LEU A 156 5.99 -0.21 11.84
N ALA A 157 7.14 -0.84 12.08
CA ALA A 157 7.19 -2.11 12.81
C ALA A 157 6.67 -1.96 14.26
N ALA A 158 7.06 -0.90 14.97
CA ALA A 158 6.53 -0.58 16.29
C ALA A 158 5.02 -0.28 16.25
N HIS A 159 4.53 0.36 15.18
CA HIS A 159 3.11 0.56 14.97
C HIS A 159 2.34 -0.75 14.77
N LEU A 160 2.88 -1.70 14.02
CA LEU A 160 2.27 -3.01 13.86
C LEU A 160 2.25 -3.83 15.15
N GLN A 161 3.33 -3.79 15.96
CA GLN A 161 3.32 -4.36 17.31
C GLN A 161 2.20 -3.74 18.17
N ARG A 162 2.02 -2.42 18.07
CA ARG A 162 1.00 -1.68 18.81
C ARG A 162 -0.41 -2.16 18.46
N LEU A 163 -0.74 -2.22 17.16
CA LEU A 163 -2.04 -2.68 16.69
C LEU A 163 -2.30 -4.14 17.08
N ALA A 164 -1.27 -4.99 17.04
CA ALA A 164 -1.37 -6.39 17.45
C ALA A 164 -1.69 -6.52 18.95
N LEU A 165 -1.00 -5.76 19.81
CA LEU A 165 -1.29 -5.73 21.25
C LEU A 165 -2.68 -5.16 21.55
N GLU A 166 -3.15 -4.18 20.78
CA GLU A 166 -4.50 -3.65 20.89
C GLU A 166 -5.56 -4.71 20.55
N LEU A 167 -5.34 -5.52 19.52
CA LEU A 167 -6.21 -6.67 19.20
C LEU A 167 -6.28 -7.67 20.34
N TYR A 168 -5.17 -7.99 21.00
CA TYR A 168 -5.19 -8.83 22.21
C TYR A 168 -6.00 -8.18 23.34
N GLY A 169 -5.90 -6.87 23.51
CA GLY A 169 -6.72 -6.12 24.45
C GLY A 169 -8.22 -6.26 24.17
N MET A 170 -8.63 -6.28 22.90
CA MET A 170 -10.03 -6.51 22.51
C MET A 170 -10.49 -7.94 22.78
N ILE A 171 -9.67 -8.94 22.44
CA ILE A 171 -9.97 -10.35 22.70
C ILE A 171 -10.21 -10.54 24.21
N ILE A 172 -9.27 -10.08 25.05
CA ILE A 172 -9.38 -10.20 26.52
C ILE A 172 -10.57 -9.40 27.07
N LEU A 173 -10.87 -8.23 26.48
CA LEU A 173 -12.05 -7.47 26.85
C LEU A 173 -13.32 -8.31 26.68
N VAL A 174 -13.49 -8.93 25.52
CA VAL A 174 -14.68 -9.73 25.19
C VAL A 174 -14.73 -11.01 26.02
N ASP A 175 -13.63 -11.75 26.11
CA ASP A 175 -13.60 -13.08 26.72
C ASP A 175 -13.68 -13.04 28.25
N VAL A 176 -13.05 -12.04 28.86
CA VAL A 176 -12.81 -12.03 30.31
C VAL A 176 -13.48 -10.84 30.98
N VAL A 177 -13.18 -9.63 30.51
CA VAL A 177 -13.52 -8.42 31.27
C VAL A 177 -15.00 -8.08 31.15
N GLN A 178 -15.59 -8.22 29.97
CA GLN A 178 -16.99 -7.89 29.72
C GLN A 178 -17.93 -8.79 30.56
N ALA A 179 -17.70 -10.11 30.57
CA ALA A 179 -18.48 -11.03 31.40
C ALA A 179 -18.44 -10.68 32.89
N ARG A 180 -17.28 -10.23 33.41
CA ARG A 180 -17.14 -9.77 34.81
C ARG A 180 -17.84 -8.43 35.08
N ILE A 181 -17.87 -7.55 34.09
CA ILE A 181 -18.59 -6.27 34.18
C ILE A 181 -20.10 -6.54 34.26
N GLU A 182 -20.60 -7.42 33.40
CA GLU A 182 -22.02 -7.76 33.28
C GLU A 182 -22.57 -8.52 34.49
N ASP A 183 -21.75 -9.30 35.19
CA ASP A 183 -22.14 -9.93 36.46
C ASP A 183 -21.91 -8.97 37.65
N PRO A 184 -22.96 -8.37 38.26
CA PRO A 184 -22.81 -7.47 39.41
C PRO A 184 -22.38 -8.19 40.70
N ALA A 185 -22.56 -9.51 40.79
CA ALA A 185 -22.17 -10.32 41.94
C ALA A 185 -20.69 -10.73 41.87
N PHE A 186 -20.07 -10.70 40.68
CA PHE A 186 -18.67 -11.06 40.51
C PHE A 186 -17.74 -10.26 41.42
N ARG A 187 -16.81 -10.95 42.10
CA ARG A 187 -15.73 -10.38 42.91
C ARG A 187 -14.44 -11.11 42.58
N ALA A 188 -13.45 -10.40 42.05
CA ALA A 188 -12.18 -10.98 41.68
C ALA A 188 -11.37 -11.39 42.92
N ALA A 189 -10.94 -12.65 42.96
CA ALA A 189 -10.01 -13.13 43.98
C ALA A 189 -8.56 -12.66 43.74
N SER A 190 -8.22 -12.36 42.48
CA SER A 190 -6.88 -11.93 42.08
C SER A 190 -6.93 -10.88 40.98
N MET A 191 -5.93 -10.00 40.96
CA MET A 191 -5.73 -9.03 39.89
C MET A 191 -5.42 -9.71 38.55
N LEU A 192 -5.94 -9.16 37.46
CA LEU A 192 -5.62 -9.54 36.08
C LEU A 192 -4.20 -9.08 35.70
N SER A 193 -3.51 -9.87 34.89
CA SER A 193 -2.18 -9.53 34.34
C SER A 193 -2.31 -8.74 33.03
N VAL A 194 -2.99 -7.60 33.13
CA VAL A 194 -3.22 -6.64 32.04
C VAL A 194 -2.69 -5.26 32.40
N ARG A 195 -2.70 -4.34 31.44
CA ARG A 195 -2.11 -3.01 31.55
C ARG A 195 -2.71 -2.19 32.68
N GLY A 196 -4.03 -2.24 32.85
CA GLY A 196 -4.75 -1.41 33.80
C GLY A 196 -4.86 0.06 33.40
N VAL A 197 -5.45 0.89 34.27
CA VAL A 197 -5.78 2.30 33.96
C VAL A 197 -5.67 3.24 35.16
N PHE A 198 -5.34 4.50 34.88
CA PHE A 198 -5.58 5.59 35.83
C PHE A 198 -7.07 5.99 35.77
N THR A 199 -7.66 6.38 36.89
CA THR A 199 -9.01 6.95 36.90
C THR A 199 -9.16 7.98 38.00
N SER A 200 -9.96 9.02 37.78
CA SER A 200 -10.38 9.98 38.81
C SER A 200 -11.83 9.75 39.25
N LYS A 201 -12.50 8.72 38.72
CA LYS A 201 -13.90 8.38 39.02
C LYS A 201 -13.96 7.27 40.06
N ALA A 202 -14.49 7.56 41.24
CA ALA A 202 -14.57 6.60 42.35
C ALA A 202 -15.40 5.35 42.01
N ALA A 203 -16.52 5.52 41.29
CA ALA A 203 -17.36 4.40 40.85
C ALA A 203 -16.59 3.43 39.93
N GLU A 204 -15.79 3.97 39.01
CA GLU A 204 -14.95 3.15 38.12
C GLU A 204 -13.83 2.45 38.89
N ALA A 205 -13.17 3.14 39.82
CA ALA A 205 -12.15 2.54 40.68
C ALA A 205 -12.72 1.35 41.48
N GLN A 206 -13.92 1.50 42.04
CA GLN A 206 -14.62 0.40 42.74
C GLN A 206 -14.95 -0.75 41.79
N ASN A 207 -15.44 -0.45 40.58
CA ASN A 207 -15.75 -1.47 39.58
C ASN A 207 -14.49 -2.21 39.11
N PHE A 208 -13.38 -1.51 38.87
CA PHE A 208 -12.10 -2.10 38.48
C PHE A 208 -11.54 -2.99 39.59
N PHE A 209 -11.61 -2.56 40.85
CA PHE A 209 -11.29 -3.40 41.98
C PHE A 209 -12.12 -4.69 41.99
N ARG A 210 -13.45 -4.54 41.83
CA ARG A 210 -14.43 -5.62 41.83
C ARG A 210 -14.13 -6.67 40.76
N ILE A 211 -13.81 -6.27 39.53
CA ILE A 211 -13.54 -7.19 38.42
C ILE A 211 -12.06 -7.64 38.34
N GLY A 212 -11.21 -7.10 39.22
CA GLY A 212 -9.79 -7.43 39.29
C GLY A 212 -8.94 -6.73 38.23
N LEU A 213 -9.44 -5.67 37.60
CA LEU A 213 -8.66 -4.86 36.67
C LEU A 213 -7.67 -3.98 37.47
N PRO A 214 -6.36 -3.99 37.17
CA PRO A 214 -5.41 -3.08 37.82
C PRO A 214 -5.84 -1.63 37.59
N TYR A 215 -5.84 -0.82 38.64
CA TYR A 215 -6.16 0.61 38.50
C TYR A 215 -5.35 1.47 39.46
N TRP A 216 -5.25 2.76 39.11
CA TRP A 216 -4.62 3.80 39.89
C TRP A 216 -5.58 4.99 40.04
N PHE A 217 -6.16 5.15 41.22
CA PHE A 217 -7.17 6.14 41.53
C PHE A 217 -6.54 7.47 41.95
N ILE A 218 -6.79 8.50 41.14
CA ILE A 218 -6.38 9.88 41.36
C ILE A 218 -7.46 10.55 42.21
N GLN A 219 -7.12 10.94 43.42
CA GLN A 219 -8.04 11.56 44.36
C GLN A 219 -7.36 12.65 45.18
N PRO A 220 -8.10 13.61 45.75
CA PRO A 220 -7.53 14.54 46.72
C PRO A 220 -6.96 13.81 47.93
N LEU A 221 -5.81 14.28 48.42
CA LEU A 221 -5.26 13.82 49.69
C LEU A 221 -6.11 14.41 50.82
N THR A 222 -6.91 13.56 51.46
CA THR A 222 -7.74 13.94 52.61
C THR A 222 -7.34 13.13 53.83
N THR A 223 -7.76 13.58 55.02
CA THR A 223 -7.55 12.87 56.29
C THR A 223 -8.22 11.50 56.34
N THR A 224 -9.15 11.23 55.43
CA THR A 224 -9.85 9.94 55.33
C THR A 224 -9.14 8.90 54.46
N VAL A 225 -8.16 9.31 53.64
CA VAL A 225 -7.39 8.38 52.80
C VAL A 225 -6.45 7.56 53.67
N ARG A 226 -6.74 6.27 53.84
CA ARG A 226 -5.86 5.33 54.55
C ARG A 226 -4.75 4.85 53.62
N VAL A 227 -3.57 5.43 53.76
CA VAL A 227 -2.37 5.00 53.04
C VAL A 227 -1.68 3.90 53.85
N ARG A 228 -1.67 2.68 53.31
CA ARG A 228 -0.97 1.54 53.95
C ARG A 228 0.51 1.52 53.66
N ASN A 229 0.89 1.89 52.44
CA ASN A 229 2.28 1.86 51.99
C ASN A 229 2.54 3.01 51.02
N LEU A 230 3.71 3.63 51.16
CA LEU A 230 4.21 4.64 50.23
C LEU A 230 5.19 3.97 49.28
N THR A 231 5.14 4.34 48.01
CA THR A 231 6.03 3.79 46.98
C THR A 231 6.46 4.89 46.02
N ILE A 232 7.68 4.75 45.50
CA ILE A 232 8.20 5.66 44.49
C ILE A 232 7.59 5.23 43.14
N PRO A 233 6.95 6.14 42.39
CA PRO A 233 6.44 5.81 41.07
C PRO A 233 7.57 5.32 40.16
N VAL A 234 7.33 4.21 39.47
CA VAL A 234 8.20 3.68 38.43
C VAL A 234 8.24 4.72 37.30
N PRO A 235 9.43 5.29 36.99
CA PRO A 235 9.53 6.33 35.97
C PRO A 235 9.33 5.73 34.58
N VAL A 236 8.79 6.52 33.66
CA VAL A 236 8.56 6.08 32.27
C VAL A 236 9.87 5.65 31.60
N SER A 237 10.94 6.41 31.82
CA SER A 237 12.30 6.12 31.33
C SER A 237 12.87 4.76 31.75
N SER A 238 12.31 4.13 32.79
CA SER A 238 12.74 2.77 33.17
C SER A 238 12.27 1.69 32.21
N LYS A 239 11.28 1.99 31.36
CA LYS A 239 10.69 1.01 30.43
C LYS A 239 10.60 1.48 28.99
N LEU A 240 10.62 2.79 28.74
CA LEU A 240 10.35 3.36 27.43
C LEU A 240 11.42 4.38 27.05
N GLU A 241 11.70 4.41 25.74
CA GLU A 241 12.66 5.33 25.15
C GLU A 241 12.18 6.79 25.21
N GLU A 242 13.08 7.71 25.52
CA GLU A 242 12.79 9.15 25.59
C GLU A 242 13.37 9.92 24.40
N ALA A 243 14.39 9.38 23.74
CA ALA A 243 15.02 10.01 22.57
C ALA A 243 14.00 10.16 21.43
N LYS A 244 13.80 11.40 20.96
CA LYS A 244 12.87 11.72 19.87
C LYS A 244 13.44 11.25 18.51
N MET A 245 12.56 10.78 17.64
CA MET A 245 12.87 10.36 16.26
C MET A 245 11.84 10.95 15.27
N ARG A 246 12.18 11.02 13.99
CA ARG A 246 11.23 11.32 12.91
C ARG A 246 10.57 10.03 12.38
N PRO A 247 9.32 10.08 11.90
CA PRO A 247 8.48 11.26 11.76
C PRO A 247 7.84 11.71 13.07
N ALA A 248 7.61 13.01 13.24
CA ALA A 248 6.80 13.52 14.34
C ALA A 248 5.32 13.23 14.02
N LEU A 249 4.64 12.49 14.90
CA LEU A 249 3.26 12.06 14.72
C LEU A 249 2.38 12.90 15.66
N PHE A 250 1.68 13.89 15.12
CA PHE A 250 0.71 14.77 15.80
C PHE A 250 1.27 15.75 16.84
N SER A 251 1.36 17.01 16.43
CA SER A 251 1.38 18.17 17.32
C SER A 251 0.02 18.89 17.26
N GLY A 252 -0.97 18.38 17.98
CA GLY A 252 -2.31 18.98 18.01
C GLY A 252 -2.29 20.43 18.52
N PRO A 253 -3.22 21.28 18.07
CA PRO A 253 -3.36 22.64 18.60
C PRO A 253 -3.76 22.57 20.07
N GLY A 254 -2.83 22.95 20.94
CA GLY A 254 -3.00 23.38 22.33
C GLY A 254 -4.13 22.76 23.13
N ASP A 255 -3.78 21.87 24.07
CA ASP A 255 -4.37 21.98 25.40
C ASP A 255 -3.36 22.77 26.24
N MET A 256 -3.60 24.07 26.42
CA MET A 256 -2.72 25.05 27.05
C MET A 256 -2.34 24.73 28.52
N ALA A 257 -2.81 23.61 29.06
CA ALA A 257 -2.54 23.21 30.43
C ALA A 257 -1.61 21.99 30.57
N GLY A 258 -1.31 21.23 29.50
CA GLY A 258 -0.43 20.05 29.61
C GLY A 258 -0.91 18.96 30.60
N VAL A 259 -2.16 19.00 31.05
CA VAL A 259 -2.60 18.17 32.19
C VAL A 259 -3.43 16.96 31.77
N VAL A 260 -4.21 16.97 30.67
CA VAL A 260 -4.93 15.75 30.24
C VAL A 260 -5.21 15.78 28.73
N GLN A 261 -4.42 15.06 27.94
CA GLN A 261 -4.93 14.64 26.62
C GLN A 261 -6.18 13.77 26.86
N ASN A 262 -7.32 14.13 26.27
CA ASN A 262 -8.55 13.34 26.40
C ASN A 262 -8.28 11.90 25.93
N PRO A 263 -8.21 10.92 26.86
CA PRO A 263 -7.70 9.59 26.57
C PRO A 263 -8.50 8.81 25.54
N GLY A 264 -9.79 9.12 25.36
CA GLY A 264 -10.58 8.48 24.30
C GLY A 264 -10.56 9.19 22.95
N LEU A 265 -9.80 10.27 22.78
CA LEU A 265 -9.67 10.95 21.48
C LEU A 265 -8.26 10.86 20.90
N TRP A 266 -7.23 10.98 21.72
CA TRP A 266 -5.85 11.06 21.22
C TRP A 266 -5.37 9.76 20.56
N PRO A 267 -5.72 8.53 21.02
CA PRO A 267 -5.23 7.30 20.37
C PRO A 267 -5.73 7.17 18.94
N PHE A 268 -7.01 7.48 18.70
CA PHE A 268 -7.60 7.47 17.36
C PHE A 268 -6.92 8.49 16.44
N LYS A 269 -6.69 9.72 16.92
CA LYS A 269 -5.97 10.75 16.15
C LYS A 269 -4.52 10.36 15.87
N MET A 270 -3.83 9.78 16.85
CA MET A 270 -2.47 9.30 16.68
C MET A 270 -2.38 8.16 15.68
N GLN A 271 -3.34 7.24 15.73
CA GLN A 271 -3.43 6.17 14.76
C GLN A 271 -3.71 6.73 13.37
N GLU A 272 -4.67 7.64 13.20
CA GLU A 272 -4.93 8.31 11.91
C GLU A 272 -3.66 9.00 11.37
N VAL A 273 -2.90 9.71 12.22
CA VAL A 273 -1.66 10.36 11.80
C VAL A 273 -0.56 9.34 11.48
N ALA A 274 -0.45 8.26 12.25
CA ALA A 274 0.48 7.17 12.00
C ALA A 274 0.16 6.47 10.68
N GLU A 275 -1.10 6.16 10.41
CA GLU A 275 -1.56 5.56 9.16
C GLU A 275 -1.26 6.49 7.97
N ASN A 276 -1.60 7.78 8.07
CA ASN A 276 -1.32 8.75 7.00
C ASN A 276 0.18 8.96 6.73
N THR A 277 1.02 8.84 7.75
CA THR A 277 2.46 9.11 7.65
C THR A 277 3.26 7.85 7.28
N LEU A 278 2.93 6.71 7.89
CA LEU A 278 3.69 5.46 7.80
C LEU A 278 3.17 4.54 6.70
N LEU A 279 1.88 4.67 6.34
CA LEU A 279 1.22 3.91 5.28
C LEU A 279 0.69 4.86 4.20
N PRO A 280 1.55 5.71 3.59
CA PRO A 280 1.11 6.67 2.60
C PRO A 280 0.50 5.98 1.38
N ARG A 281 -0.37 6.74 0.73
CA ARG A 281 -1.40 6.31 -0.22
C ARG A 281 -0.89 5.43 -1.37
N THR A 282 -1.70 4.41 -1.64
CA THR A 282 -2.10 3.73 -2.88
C THR A 282 -1.41 4.09 -4.20
N VAL A 283 -1.37 3.11 -5.12
CA VAL A 283 -0.93 3.28 -6.52
C VAL A 283 -1.55 4.56 -7.13
N PRO A 284 -0.76 5.37 -7.84
CA PRO A 284 -1.16 6.68 -8.37
C PRO A 284 -2.37 6.58 -9.32
N THR A 285 -3.10 7.68 -9.51
CA THR A 285 -4.23 7.70 -10.45
C THR A 285 -3.78 8.17 -11.84
N THR A 286 -4.46 7.70 -12.88
CA THR A 286 -4.25 8.13 -14.28
C THR A 286 -4.90 9.48 -14.61
N SER A 287 -5.83 9.96 -13.77
CA SER A 287 -6.75 11.05 -14.11
C SER A 287 -6.22 12.48 -13.83
N ASP A 288 -5.18 12.64 -13.01
CA ASP A 288 -4.78 13.97 -12.50
C ASP A 288 -4.06 14.88 -13.51
N ARG A 289 -3.62 14.34 -14.66
CA ARG A 289 -2.85 15.13 -15.65
C ARG A 289 -3.72 16.01 -16.55
N GLY A 290 -5.06 15.93 -16.45
CA GLY A 290 -6.00 16.54 -17.41
C GLY A 290 -6.66 17.87 -17.03
N GLN A 291 -6.65 18.29 -15.76
CA GLN A 291 -7.51 19.41 -15.31
C GLN A 291 -6.79 20.67 -14.80
N SER A 292 -5.46 20.66 -14.61
CA SER A 292 -4.73 21.79 -14.04
C SER A 292 -4.00 22.66 -15.09
N SER A 293 -4.70 23.22 -16.09
CA SER A 293 -4.11 24.31 -16.91
C SER A 293 -5.08 25.25 -17.62
N LYS A 294 -6.33 25.37 -17.17
CA LYS A 294 -7.23 26.45 -17.64
C LYS A 294 -7.43 27.51 -16.56
N LYS A 295 -6.35 28.23 -16.21
CA LYS A 295 -6.48 29.60 -15.69
C LYS A 295 -6.20 30.57 -16.84
N GLY A 296 -7.10 31.54 -16.96
CA GLY A 296 -7.42 32.25 -18.18
C GLY A 296 -6.26 33.05 -18.78
N SER A 297 -6.05 32.84 -20.07
CA SER A 297 -5.44 33.83 -20.95
C SER A 297 -6.55 34.35 -21.85
N THR A 298 -7.05 35.54 -21.52
CA THR A 298 -7.95 36.33 -22.34
C THR A 298 -7.29 36.59 -23.70
N SER A 299 -7.81 35.92 -24.74
CA SER A 299 -7.51 36.21 -26.13
C SER A 299 -7.95 37.64 -26.47
N ARG A 300 -7.00 38.58 -26.42
CA ARG A 300 -7.14 39.89 -27.06
C ARG A 300 -7.05 39.69 -28.57
N ARG A 301 -8.21 39.74 -29.22
CA ARG A 301 -8.39 40.10 -30.64
C ARG A 301 -7.33 41.13 -31.06
N LYS A 302 -6.39 40.75 -31.91
CA LYS A 302 -5.61 41.71 -32.71
C LYS A 302 -6.19 41.76 -34.11
N ALA A 303 -6.52 42.99 -34.48
CA ALA A 303 -7.23 43.38 -35.66
C ALA A 303 -6.45 43.07 -36.94
N ARG A 304 -7.23 42.59 -37.89
CA ARG A 304 -7.05 42.53 -39.33
C ARG A 304 -6.42 43.82 -39.88
N ASN A 305 -5.14 43.76 -40.28
CA ASN A 305 -4.55 44.77 -41.16
C ASN A 305 -4.52 44.21 -42.59
N ARG A 306 -5.43 44.73 -43.42
CA ARG A 306 -5.41 44.61 -44.87
C ARG A 306 -4.20 45.40 -45.39
N ARG A 307 -3.32 44.77 -46.17
CA ARG A 307 -2.44 45.51 -47.07
C ARG A 307 -2.34 44.80 -48.42
N ALA A 308 -2.83 45.52 -49.42
CA ALA A 308 -2.50 45.56 -50.84
C ALA A 308 -2.13 44.25 -51.58
N LEU A 309 -2.99 43.94 -52.55
CA LEU A 309 -2.76 43.10 -53.71
C LEU A 309 -1.50 43.55 -54.47
N ARG A 310 -0.68 42.57 -54.89
CA ARG A 310 0.12 42.63 -56.12
C ARG A 310 -0.22 41.38 -56.94
N PRO A 311 -0.62 41.52 -58.21
CA PRO A 311 -0.70 40.41 -59.15
C PRO A 311 0.71 40.08 -59.67
N ASP A 312 0.85 38.90 -60.25
CA ASP A 312 2.06 38.30 -60.86
C ASP A 312 2.89 37.43 -59.92
N ASP A 313 2.37 36.22 -59.67
CA ASP A 313 3.19 35.00 -59.59
C ASP A 313 2.37 33.80 -60.14
N PRO A 314 2.97 32.93 -60.97
CA PRO A 314 2.27 31.82 -61.62
C PRO A 314 1.87 30.71 -60.63
N PRO A 315 0.82 29.92 -60.93
CA PRO A 315 0.34 28.91 -60.01
C PRO A 315 1.36 27.76 -59.93
N PRO A 316 1.74 27.29 -58.72
CA PRO A 316 2.47 26.03 -58.61
C PRO A 316 1.50 24.90 -58.96
N THR A 317 1.81 24.32 -60.09
CA THR A 317 1.38 23.04 -60.65
C THR A 317 1.06 21.99 -59.60
N SER A 318 -0.10 21.36 -59.79
CA SER A 318 -0.47 20.06 -59.26
C SER A 318 0.63 19.03 -59.52
N VAL A 319 1.36 18.63 -58.48
CA VAL A 319 2.13 17.38 -58.49
C VAL A 319 1.25 16.29 -57.89
N SER A 320 0.52 15.64 -58.78
CA SER A 320 0.08 14.27 -58.57
C SER A 320 1.29 13.32 -58.61
N SER A 321 1.21 12.26 -57.81
CA SER A 321 1.96 11.00 -57.87
C SER A 321 3.21 10.84 -57.00
N SER A 322 3.33 9.62 -56.45
CA SER A 322 4.37 9.05 -55.57
C SER A 322 4.07 9.23 -54.07
N SER A 323 3.79 8.20 -53.28
CA SER A 323 4.01 6.76 -53.43
C SER A 323 3.03 6.02 -52.50
N ASN A 324 2.62 4.81 -52.90
CA ASN A 324 1.98 3.83 -52.01
C ASN A 324 2.99 3.43 -50.92
N VAL A 325 3.20 4.29 -49.92
CA VAL A 325 3.78 3.87 -48.65
C VAL A 325 2.69 3.09 -47.93
N PRO A 326 2.92 1.81 -47.57
CA PRO A 326 1.96 1.07 -46.75
C PRO A 326 1.63 1.93 -45.54
N SER A 327 0.34 2.22 -45.32
CA SER A 327 -0.07 2.97 -44.13
C SER A 327 0.55 2.28 -42.91
N PRO A 328 1.23 3.02 -42.03
CA PRO A 328 1.95 2.43 -40.92
C PRO A 328 0.99 1.56 -40.12
N LEU A 329 1.40 0.31 -39.84
CA LEU A 329 0.62 -0.61 -39.04
C LEU A 329 0.14 0.12 -37.76
N PRO A 330 -1.13 -0.01 -37.38
CA PRO A 330 -1.66 0.66 -36.21
C PRO A 330 -0.88 0.23 -34.97
N HIS A 331 -0.64 1.20 -34.09
CA HIS A 331 0.16 1.02 -32.88
C HIS A 331 -0.47 -0.03 -31.93
N ALA A 332 0.35 -0.80 -31.23
CA ALA A 332 -0.10 -1.91 -30.35
C ALA A 332 -1.05 -1.48 -29.22
N SER A 333 -1.07 -0.18 -28.86
CA SER A 333 -2.02 0.38 -27.89
C SER A 333 -3.45 0.53 -28.40
N ILE A 334 -3.65 0.52 -29.72
CA ILE A 334 -4.95 0.73 -30.37
C ILE A 334 -5.39 -0.48 -31.20
N ARG A 335 -4.49 -1.42 -31.49
CA ARG A 335 -4.81 -2.69 -32.14
C ARG A 335 -4.02 -3.81 -31.47
N PHE A 336 -4.73 -4.87 -31.08
CA PHE A 336 -4.13 -6.03 -30.46
C PHE A 336 -3.19 -6.75 -31.45
N GLN A 337 -2.02 -7.13 -30.95
CA GLN A 337 -1.05 -7.97 -31.63
C GLN A 337 -0.68 -9.08 -30.66
N LEU A 338 -0.68 -10.32 -31.15
CA LEU A 338 -0.33 -11.47 -30.31
C LEU A 338 1.16 -11.38 -29.95
N PRO A 339 1.53 -11.44 -28.66
CA PRO A 339 2.93 -11.45 -28.27
C PRO A 339 3.65 -12.68 -28.83
N LYS A 340 4.95 -12.53 -29.14
CA LYS A 340 5.75 -13.59 -29.76
C LYS A 340 6.50 -14.45 -28.75
N LEU A 341 6.85 -13.87 -27.61
CA LEU A 341 7.72 -14.48 -26.60
C LEU A 341 6.97 -14.84 -25.31
N CYS A 342 5.67 -14.57 -25.26
CA CYS A 342 4.82 -14.83 -24.11
C CYS A 342 3.43 -15.24 -24.59
N GLU A 343 2.82 -16.18 -23.88
CA GLU A 343 1.47 -16.64 -24.18
C GLU A 343 0.44 -15.76 -23.44
N VAL A 344 -0.62 -15.40 -24.14
CA VAL A 344 -1.78 -14.69 -23.59
C VAL A 344 -2.95 -15.67 -23.58
N PRO A 345 -3.70 -15.79 -22.46
CA PRO A 345 -4.81 -16.74 -22.39
C PRO A 345 -5.85 -16.50 -23.50
N GLU A 346 -6.40 -17.58 -24.06
CA GLU A 346 -7.27 -17.52 -25.24
C GLU A 346 -8.46 -16.55 -25.05
N ALA A 347 -9.14 -16.59 -23.91
CA ALA A 347 -10.27 -15.71 -23.63
C ALA A 347 -9.90 -14.21 -23.70
N TRP A 348 -8.66 -13.87 -23.32
CA TRP A 348 -8.12 -12.52 -23.40
C TRP A 348 -7.74 -12.12 -24.82
N ALA A 349 -7.02 -12.99 -25.53
CA ALA A 349 -6.67 -12.77 -26.93
C ALA A 349 -7.92 -12.57 -27.81
N ASP A 350 -8.93 -13.42 -27.62
CA ASP A 350 -10.24 -13.34 -28.29
C ASP A 350 -10.96 -12.02 -28.02
N ALA A 351 -11.04 -11.62 -26.75
CA ALA A 351 -11.72 -10.39 -26.36
C ALA A 351 -11.03 -9.16 -26.95
N LEU A 352 -9.70 -9.11 -26.91
CA LEU A 352 -8.90 -8.02 -27.45
C LEU A 352 -8.96 -7.95 -28.98
N ALA A 353 -8.90 -9.08 -29.67
CA ALA A 353 -9.00 -9.14 -31.13
C ALA A 353 -10.37 -8.63 -31.63
N ARG A 354 -11.45 -8.92 -30.89
CA ARG A 354 -12.82 -8.49 -31.21
C ARG A 354 -13.03 -6.98 -31.14
N VAL A 355 -12.23 -6.25 -30.38
CA VAL A 355 -12.28 -4.77 -30.34
C VAL A 355 -11.89 -4.16 -31.69
N GLY A 356 -11.03 -4.84 -32.46
CA GLY A 356 -10.53 -4.34 -33.73
C GLY A 356 -9.48 -3.24 -33.54
N THR A 357 -9.54 -2.21 -34.40
CA THR A 357 -8.62 -1.05 -34.33
C THR A 357 -9.37 0.15 -33.75
N LEU A 358 -8.91 0.63 -32.61
CA LEU A 358 -9.45 1.81 -31.95
C LEU A 358 -9.02 3.11 -32.66
N PRO A 359 -9.84 4.17 -32.58
CA PRO A 359 -9.42 5.49 -33.05
C PRO A 359 -8.23 5.99 -32.22
N THR A 360 -7.45 6.91 -32.79
CA THR A 360 -6.37 7.56 -32.05
C THR A 360 -6.95 8.32 -30.85
N PRO A 361 -6.47 8.05 -29.62
CA PRO A 361 -7.03 8.66 -28.43
C PRO A 361 -6.77 10.17 -28.42
N ARG A 362 -7.73 10.94 -27.88
CA ARG A 362 -7.62 12.41 -27.77
C ARG A 362 -6.50 12.85 -26.83
N VAL A 363 -6.16 12.00 -25.86
CA VAL A 363 -5.10 12.21 -24.88
C VAL A 363 -4.11 11.06 -25.00
N ALA A 364 -2.82 11.37 -24.91
CA ALA A 364 -1.78 10.35 -24.94
C ALA A 364 -1.97 9.34 -23.81
N SER A 365 -2.02 8.07 -24.16
CA SER A 365 -2.12 6.95 -23.22
C SER A 365 -0.96 6.94 -22.23
N VAL A 366 -1.27 6.62 -20.98
CA VAL A 366 -0.30 6.44 -19.89
C VAL A 366 -0.32 5.01 -19.37
N TYR A 367 0.82 4.60 -18.82
CA TYR A 367 1.08 3.25 -18.34
C TYR A 367 1.81 3.31 -16.99
N TYR A 368 1.39 2.46 -16.06
CA TYR A 368 1.98 2.32 -14.73
C TYR A 368 3.37 1.72 -14.76
N TRP A 369 3.59 0.86 -15.74
CA TRP A 369 4.82 0.10 -15.95
C TRP A 369 5.21 0.15 -17.44
N PRO A 370 6.46 -0.16 -17.83
CA PRO A 370 6.84 -0.20 -19.25
C PRO A 370 5.85 -1.02 -20.09
N PRO A 371 5.34 -0.46 -21.21
CA PRO A 371 4.48 -1.22 -22.10
C PRO A 371 5.17 -2.46 -22.70
N PRO A 372 4.52 -3.64 -22.73
CA PRO A 372 5.12 -4.88 -23.18
C PRO A 372 5.70 -4.84 -24.60
N PHE A 373 5.03 -4.13 -25.51
CA PHE A 373 5.46 -4.01 -26.91
C PHE A 373 6.85 -3.38 -27.09
N TRP A 374 7.41 -2.70 -26.07
CA TRP A 374 8.78 -2.21 -26.12
C TRP A 374 9.83 -3.34 -26.08
N PHE A 375 9.48 -4.50 -25.52
CA PHE A 375 10.36 -5.66 -25.39
C PHE A 375 10.22 -6.67 -26.55
N GLU A 376 9.31 -6.39 -27.47
CA GLU A 376 9.02 -7.21 -28.65
C GLU A 376 9.52 -6.59 -29.96
N ILE A 377 10.03 -5.35 -29.91
CA ILE A 377 10.60 -4.68 -31.08
C ILE A 377 11.82 -5.47 -31.57
N GLY A 378 11.90 -5.79 -32.86
CA GLY A 378 13.09 -6.47 -33.39
C GLY A 378 14.37 -5.62 -33.23
N GLY A 379 15.53 -6.28 -33.15
CA GLY A 379 16.85 -5.66 -33.26
C GLY A 379 17.51 -5.23 -31.96
N GLU A 380 18.66 -4.55 -32.09
CA GLU A 380 19.57 -4.21 -30.97
C GLU A 380 18.94 -3.33 -29.88
N LYS A 381 17.88 -2.57 -30.20
CA LYS A 381 17.19 -1.73 -29.22
C LYS A 381 16.56 -2.53 -28.09
N VAL A 382 16.07 -3.74 -28.38
CA VAL A 382 15.44 -4.55 -27.33
C VAL A 382 16.43 -5.09 -26.33
N LYS A 383 17.65 -5.44 -26.75
CA LYS A 383 18.70 -5.84 -25.81
C LYS A 383 18.93 -4.74 -24.77
N ARG A 384 19.10 -3.50 -25.24
CA ARG A 384 19.26 -2.32 -24.39
C ARG A 384 18.05 -2.06 -23.51
N PHE A 385 16.83 -2.12 -24.05
CA PHE A 385 15.61 -1.90 -23.27
C PHE A 385 15.41 -2.93 -22.19
N SER A 386 15.61 -4.22 -22.48
CA SER A 386 15.55 -5.29 -21.48
C SER A 386 16.64 -5.10 -20.42
N HIS A 387 17.89 -4.83 -20.81
CA HIS A 387 18.99 -4.65 -19.87
C HIS A 387 18.79 -3.45 -18.94
N ASN A 388 18.40 -2.29 -19.51
CA ASN A 388 18.12 -1.11 -18.71
C ASN A 388 16.82 -1.24 -17.91
N TYR A 389 15.83 -2.01 -18.37
CA TYR A 389 14.64 -2.33 -17.58
C TYR A 389 15.02 -3.04 -16.28
N VAL A 390 15.81 -4.12 -16.38
CA VAL A 390 16.30 -4.87 -15.20
C VAL A 390 17.00 -3.91 -14.22
N ARG A 391 17.85 -3.02 -14.74
CA ARG A 391 18.55 -1.99 -13.97
C ARG A 391 17.64 -1.01 -13.23
N ILE A 392 16.54 -0.57 -13.83
CA ILE A 392 15.63 0.44 -13.26
C ILE A 392 14.40 -0.15 -12.58
N ARG A 393 14.23 -1.47 -12.62
CA ARG A 393 13.05 -2.20 -12.14
C ARG A 393 12.72 -1.87 -10.69
N ALA A 394 13.71 -1.92 -9.81
CA ALA A 394 13.50 -1.70 -8.38
C ALA A 394 13.03 -0.25 -8.09
N PHE A 395 13.64 0.75 -8.74
CA PHE A 395 13.15 2.12 -8.66
C PHE A 395 11.71 2.26 -9.18
N CYS A 396 11.38 1.60 -10.29
CA CYS A 396 10.01 1.61 -10.80
C CYS A 396 9.03 0.99 -9.80
N ARG A 397 9.40 -0.11 -9.13
CA ARG A 397 8.60 -0.76 -8.08
C ARG A 397 8.39 0.18 -6.89
N GLN A 398 9.45 0.84 -6.42
CA GLN A 398 9.37 1.82 -5.35
C GLN A 398 8.46 2.99 -5.74
N ARG A 399 8.66 3.57 -6.93
CA ARG A 399 7.85 4.67 -7.48
C ARG A 399 6.38 4.29 -7.60
N LEU A 400 6.06 3.06 -7.99
CA LEU A 400 4.69 2.60 -8.16
C LEU A 400 3.89 2.63 -6.85
N LEU A 401 4.57 2.41 -5.72
CA LEU A 401 3.95 2.27 -4.40
C LEU A 401 4.31 3.41 -3.43
N ASP A 402 5.10 4.39 -3.88
CA ASP A 402 5.46 5.58 -3.11
C ASP A 402 5.15 6.85 -3.90
N SER A 403 4.03 7.48 -3.53
CA SER A 403 3.55 8.71 -4.16
C SER A 403 4.57 9.88 -4.12
N THR A 404 5.52 9.86 -3.20
CA THR A 404 6.53 10.91 -3.05
C THR A 404 7.63 10.85 -4.12
N LEU A 405 7.78 9.72 -4.80
CA LEU A 405 8.84 9.47 -5.78
C LEU A 405 8.39 9.69 -7.24
N GLY A 406 7.45 10.61 -7.46
CA GLY A 406 6.95 10.90 -8.80
C GLY A 406 6.15 9.74 -9.40
N ALA A 407 5.28 9.13 -8.60
CA ALA A 407 4.56 7.90 -8.92
C ALA A 407 3.77 7.92 -10.24
N GLN A 408 3.41 9.10 -10.74
CA GLN A 408 2.55 9.32 -11.91
C GLN A 408 2.86 8.37 -13.10
N PRO A 409 1.83 7.74 -13.70
CA PRO A 409 1.98 6.93 -14.90
C PRO A 409 2.65 7.68 -16.05
N LEU A 410 3.55 6.99 -16.76
CA LEU A 410 4.32 7.58 -17.86
C LEU A 410 3.66 7.30 -19.20
N ARG A 411 3.79 8.25 -20.13
CA ARG A 411 3.38 8.10 -21.53
C ARG A 411 4.33 7.18 -22.28
N ILE A 412 3.88 6.69 -23.43
CA ILE A 412 4.68 5.82 -24.33
C ILE A 412 6.06 6.42 -24.65
N ALA A 413 6.12 7.72 -24.96
CA ALA A 413 7.39 8.41 -25.25
C ALA A 413 8.27 8.56 -24.00
N GLU A 414 7.67 8.78 -22.82
CA GLU A 414 8.40 8.90 -21.55
C GLU A 414 9.02 7.55 -21.15
N TRP A 415 8.28 6.45 -21.33
CA TRP A 415 8.80 5.10 -21.12
C TRP A 415 9.93 4.74 -22.09
N ARG A 416 9.82 5.13 -23.36
CA ARG A 416 10.92 4.95 -24.32
C ARG A 416 12.19 5.65 -23.87
N ASP A 417 12.06 6.91 -23.43
CA ASP A 417 13.22 7.71 -23.00
C ASP A 417 13.80 7.15 -21.68
N ALA A 418 12.96 6.66 -20.77
CA ALA A 418 13.38 5.93 -19.58
C ALA A 418 14.13 4.64 -19.93
N LEU A 419 13.57 3.77 -20.77
CA LEU A 419 14.19 2.50 -21.18
C LEU A 419 15.47 2.71 -22.00
N TRP A 420 15.59 3.82 -22.73
CA TRP A 420 16.83 4.17 -23.41
C TRP A 420 17.97 4.45 -22.42
N GLY A 421 17.67 5.04 -21.26
CA GLY A 421 18.62 5.17 -20.16
C GLY A 421 19.57 6.37 -20.24
N ASP A 422 19.26 7.38 -21.06
CA ASP A 422 20.00 8.65 -21.03
C ASP A 422 19.40 9.58 -19.98
N TYR A 423 20.03 9.65 -18.81
CA TYR A 423 19.56 10.42 -17.66
C TYR A 423 20.39 11.68 -17.40
N ALA A 424 21.23 12.11 -18.36
CA ALA A 424 22.01 13.33 -18.20
C ALA A 424 21.10 14.58 -18.15
N VAL A 425 21.04 15.21 -16.98
CA VAL A 425 20.30 16.46 -16.75
C VAL A 425 21.19 17.63 -17.16
N ALA A 426 20.66 18.53 -17.99
CA ALA A 426 21.40 19.72 -18.39
C ALA A 426 21.48 20.72 -17.21
N PRO A 427 22.61 21.44 -17.03
CA PRO A 427 22.71 22.48 -16.00
C PRO A 427 21.64 23.56 -16.21
N GLU A 428 21.08 24.09 -15.12
CA GLU A 428 20.16 25.22 -15.14
C GLU A 428 20.90 26.54 -15.38
N ASP A 429 21.64 26.66 -16.49
CA ASP A 429 22.30 27.92 -16.81
C ASP A 429 21.29 28.96 -17.34
N GLY A 430 21.24 30.08 -16.64
CA GLY A 430 20.34 31.20 -16.86
C GLY A 430 20.68 31.98 -18.12
N GLU A 431 20.24 31.49 -19.28
CA GLU A 431 19.95 32.29 -20.47
C GLU A 431 19.17 31.41 -21.48
N ARG A 432 17.84 31.37 -21.33
CA ARG A 432 16.95 30.66 -22.27
C ARG A 432 16.87 31.42 -23.59
N ILE A 433 17.80 31.17 -24.51
CA ILE A 433 17.88 31.85 -25.82
C ILE A 433 16.89 31.28 -26.88
N ALA A 434 16.12 30.23 -26.58
CA ALA A 434 15.04 29.78 -27.48
C ALA A 434 13.86 29.16 -26.72
N PRO A 435 12.61 29.26 -27.23
CA PRO A 435 11.49 28.53 -26.65
C PRO A 435 11.80 27.03 -26.74
N ALA A 436 11.99 26.40 -25.58
CA ALA A 436 12.20 24.96 -25.51
C ALA A 436 11.02 24.26 -26.19
N THR A 437 11.32 23.35 -27.11
CA THR A 437 10.28 22.51 -27.71
C THR A 437 9.69 21.63 -26.61
N HIS A 438 8.36 21.51 -26.55
CA HIS A 438 7.63 20.70 -25.55
C HIS A 438 8.22 19.28 -25.37
N ARG A 439 8.80 18.70 -26.42
CA ARG A 439 9.49 17.41 -26.39
C ARG A 439 10.76 17.42 -25.53
N ARG A 440 11.57 18.49 -25.58
CA ARG A 440 12.79 18.63 -24.78
C ARG A 440 12.47 18.75 -23.29
N ASP A 441 11.45 19.53 -22.95
CA ASP A 441 10.99 19.67 -21.56
C ASP A 441 10.48 18.34 -20.99
N GLN A 442 9.72 17.59 -21.79
CA GLN A 442 9.24 16.27 -21.41
C GLN A 442 10.41 15.30 -21.16
N GLN A 443 11.39 15.27 -22.07
CA GLN A 443 12.57 14.44 -21.91
C GLN A 443 13.36 14.81 -20.64
N GLN A 444 13.60 16.11 -20.41
CA GLN A 444 14.31 16.58 -19.21
C GLN A 444 13.60 16.21 -17.91
N ARG A 445 12.26 16.18 -17.89
CA ARG A 445 11.50 15.70 -16.72
C ARG A 445 11.74 14.22 -16.44
N VAL A 446 11.78 13.37 -17.47
CA VAL A 446 12.09 11.95 -17.30
C VAL A 446 13.54 11.79 -16.84
N ARG A 447 14.49 12.53 -17.43
CA ARG A 447 15.89 12.49 -16.99
C ARG A 447 16.06 12.89 -15.53
N ALA A 448 15.44 14.01 -15.12
CA ALA A 448 15.47 14.47 -13.74
C ALA A 448 14.82 13.46 -12.78
N LEU A 449 13.74 12.77 -13.18
CA LEU A 449 13.12 11.73 -12.37
C LEU A 449 14.09 10.58 -12.08
N PHE A 450 14.74 10.02 -13.10
CA PHE A 450 15.66 8.90 -12.91
C PHE A 450 17.02 9.34 -12.32
N ALA A 451 17.54 10.52 -12.67
CA ALA A 451 18.81 11.00 -12.14
C ALA A 451 18.70 11.54 -10.71
N ASN A 452 17.78 12.49 -10.46
CA ASN A 452 17.76 13.24 -9.20
C ASN A 452 16.95 12.49 -8.12
N THR A 453 15.84 11.84 -8.50
CA THR A 453 15.00 11.11 -7.52
C THR A 453 15.56 9.72 -7.24
N ALA A 454 15.98 8.99 -8.27
CA ALA A 454 16.48 7.62 -8.11
C ALA A 454 18.00 7.54 -7.89
N GLY A 455 18.74 8.64 -8.11
CA GLY A 455 20.21 8.61 -8.08
C GLY A 455 20.82 7.76 -9.20
N LEU A 456 20.06 7.42 -10.24
CA LEU A 456 20.53 6.52 -11.30
C LEU A 456 21.43 7.25 -12.29
N ARG A 457 22.58 6.65 -12.58
CA ARG A 457 23.49 7.13 -13.64
C ARG A 457 22.91 6.90 -15.04
N THR A 458 23.47 7.54 -16.05
CA THR A 458 23.19 7.16 -17.44
C THR A 458 23.59 5.70 -17.69
N TYR A 459 22.84 5.02 -18.57
CA TYR A 459 23.04 3.62 -18.92
C TYR A 459 24.43 3.36 -19.51
N GLU A 460 25.03 2.26 -19.07
CA GLU A 460 26.29 1.72 -19.56
C GLU A 460 26.11 0.26 -19.95
N GLU A 461 26.58 -0.12 -21.13
CA GLU A 461 26.39 -1.45 -21.72
C GLU A 461 27.15 -2.56 -20.98
N LEU A 462 28.33 -2.23 -20.44
CA LEU A 462 29.19 -3.15 -19.71
C LEU A 462 28.76 -3.35 -18.25
N GLN A 463 27.74 -2.60 -17.78
CA GLN A 463 27.23 -2.75 -16.43
C GLN A 463 26.59 -4.13 -16.26
N LYS A 464 26.90 -4.84 -15.17
CA LYS A 464 26.16 -6.05 -14.79
C LYS A 464 24.93 -5.68 -13.97
N VAL A 465 23.81 -6.35 -14.24
CA VAL A 465 22.51 -6.10 -13.59
C VAL A 465 22.02 -7.37 -12.89
N ARG A 466 21.24 -7.23 -11.82
CA ARG A 466 20.67 -8.36 -11.07
C ARG A 466 19.21 -8.62 -11.46
N TRP A 467 18.86 -9.89 -11.63
CA TRP A 467 17.51 -10.37 -11.89
C TRP A 467 17.27 -11.63 -11.04
N GLY A 468 16.57 -11.47 -9.91
CA GLY A 468 16.62 -12.46 -8.82
C GLY A 468 18.06 -12.75 -8.40
N ASP A 469 18.41 -14.02 -8.27
CA ASP A 469 19.76 -14.46 -7.91
C ASP A 469 20.77 -14.42 -9.08
N ARG A 470 20.33 -14.04 -10.29
CA ARG A 470 21.18 -14.04 -11.49
C ARG A 470 21.83 -12.67 -11.68
N VAL A 471 23.13 -12.67 -11.95
CA VAL A 471 23.85 -11.50 -12.47
C VAL A 471 23.92 -11.64 -13.98
N LEU A 472 23.35 -10.67 -14.70
CA LEU A 472 23.22 -10.68 -16.15
C LEU A 472 24.05 -9.54 -16.76
N ASP A 473 24.66 -9.82 -17.92
CA ASP A 473 25.18 -8.82 -18.86
C ASP A 473 24.17 -8.60 -20.00
N LEU A 474 24.52 -7.75 -20.97
CA LEU A 474 23.64 -7.41 -22.09
C LEU A 474 23.17 -8.65 -22.87
N ASP A 475 24.08 -9.58 -23.17
CA ASP A 475 23.76 -10.77 -23.97
C ASP A 475 22.92 -11.78 -23.17
N SER A 476 23.24 -11.96 -21.88
CA SER A 476 22.50 -12.84 -20.97
C SER A 476 21.05 -12.40 -20.76
N VAL A 477 20.78 -11.08 -20.72
CA VAL A 477 19.42 -10.55 -20.67
C VAL A 477 18.62 -10.82 -21.95
N ASN A 478 19.30 -10.99 -23.09
CA ASN A 478 18.64 -11.22 -24.37
C ASN A 478 18.31 -12.71 -24.63
N THR A 479 18.62 -13.60 -23.69
CA THR A 479 18.20 -15.01 -23.76
C THR A 479 16.66 -15.13 -23.82
N PRO A 480 16.10 -16.07 -24.62
CA PRO A 480 14.65 -16.24 -24.75
C PRO A 480 13.94 -16.39 -23.39
N GLU A 481 14.59 -17.07 -22.45
CA GLU A 481 14.07 -17.35 -21.12
C GLU A 481 13.92 -16.05 -20.32
N VAL A 482 14.99 -15.25 -20.19
CA VAL A 482 14.94 -13.98 -19.46
C VAL A 482 13.97 -13.00 -20.12
N ARG A 483 13.93 -12.97 -21.45
CA ARG A 483 13.01 -12.09 -22.18
C ARG A 483 11.55 -12.48 -21.96
N ALA A 484 11.23 -13.78 -21.94
CA ALA A 484 9.89 -14.26 -21.62
C ALA A 484 9.50 -13.88 -20.18
N GLN A 485 10.42 -13.98 -19.22
CA GLN A 485 10.18 -13.57 -17.83
C GLN A 485 9.95 -12.07 -17.68
N ILE A 486 10.79 -11.23 -18.32
CA ILE A 486 10.60 -9.78 -18.36
C ILE A 486 9.24 -9.45 -18.96
N LEU A 487 8.90 -10.08 -20.10
CA LEU A 487 7.65 -9.83 -20.81
C LEU A 487 6.44 -10.21 -19.95
N TRP A 488 6.49 -11.38 -19.31
CA TRP A 488 5.46 -11.82 -18.37
C TRP A 488 5.27 -10.81 -17.22
N GLU A 489 6.35 -10.37 -16.58
CA GLU A 489 6.26 -9.41 -15.46
C GLU A 489 5.65 -8.08 -15.91
N VAL A 490 6.08 -7.53 -17.04
CA VAL A 490 5.53 -6.25 -17.51
C VAL A 490 4.07 -6.36 -17.91
N HIS A 491 3.62 -7.52 -18.39
CA HIS A 491 2.20 -7.81 -18.60
C HIS A 491 1.44 -7.84 -17.27
N GLU A 492 1.90 -8.65 -16.32
CA GLU A 492 1.26 -8.83 -15.01
C GLU A 492 1.14 -7.52 -14.23
N VAL A 493 2.23 -6.76 -14.11
CA VAL A 493 2.24 -5.51 -13.33
C VAL A 493 1.28 -4.48 -13.94
N ASN A 494 1.30 -4.32 -15.27
CA ASN A 494 0.38 -3.40 -15.93
C ASN A 494 -1.07 -3.86 -15.76
N TRP A 495 -1.37 -5.14 -16.00
CA TRP A 495 -2.73 -5.68 -15.86
C TRP A 495 -3.28 -5.47 -14.44
N ARG A 496 -2.52 -5.80 -13.40
CA ARG A 496 -2.92 -5.63 -11.99
C ARG A 496 -3.19 -4.16 -11.64
N CYS A 497 -2.34 -3.25 -12.12
CA CYS A 497 -2.55 -1.81 -11.92
C CYS A 497 -3.77 -1.29 -12.69
N GLU A 498 -3.94 -1.71 -13.94
CA GLU A 498 -5.06 -1.35 -14.81
C GLU A 498 -6.40 -1.86 -14.29
N PHE A 499 -6.45 -3.09 -13.79
CA PHE A 499 -7.67 -3.67 -13.21
C PHE A 499 -8.08 -2.92 -11.94
N ARG A 500 -7.14 -2.63 -11.05
CA ARG A 500 -7.38 -1.82 -9.85
C ARG A 500 -7.86 -0.41 -10.18
N GLU A 501 -7.21 0.23 -11.14
CA GLU A 501 -7.57 1.59 -11.56
C GLU A 501 -8.95 1.63 -12.21
N LEU A 502 -9.28 0.65 -13.06
CA LEU A 502 -10.62 0.51 -13.62
C LEU A 502 -11.66 0.30 -12.51
N ASP A 503 -11.40 -0.58 -11.55
CA ASP A 503 -12.29 -0.79 -10.40
C ASP A 503 -12.56 0.52 -9.64
N ALA A 504 -11.50 1.31 -9.41
CA ALA A 504 -11.62 2.57 -8.70
C ALA A 504 -12.46 3.62 -9.44
N VAL A 505 -12.40 3.62 -10.78
CA VAL A 505 -13.27 4.46 -11.62
C VAL A 505 -14.70 3.95 -11.60
N MET A 506 -14.91 2.65 -11.84
CA MET A 506 -16.24 2.05 -11.97
C MET A 506 -17.06 2.10 -10.68
N THR A 507 -16.40 2.07 -9.52
CA THR A 507 -17.04 2.12 -8.20
C THR A 507 -17.04 3.52 -7.56
N GLY A 508 -16.27 4.46 -8.11
CA GLY A 508 -16.01 5.76 -7.49
C GLY A 508 -15.19 5.68 -6.18
N SER A 509 -14.48 4.57 -5.93
CA SER A 509 -13.78 4.33 -4.66
C SER A 509 -12.63 5.29 -4.38
N ARG A 510 -12.19 6.06 -5.37
CA ARG A 510 -11.25 7.17 -5.21
C ARG A 510 -11.72 8.21 -4.20
N MET A 511 -13.03 8.41 -4.10
CA MET A 511 -13.66 9.40 -3.22
C MET A 511 -14.02 8.82 -1.86
N TRP A 512 -13.84 7.50 -1.65
CA TRP A 512 -14.13 6.88 -0.36
C TRP A 512 -13.09 7.28 0.67
N ASN A 513 -13.46 7.17 1.94
CA ASN A 513 -12.49 7.25 3.04
C ASN A 513 -11.43 6.14 2.89
N GLN A 514 -10.33 6.29 3.63
CA GLN A 514 -9.17 5.43 3.49
C GLN A 514 -9.51 3.95 3.77
N ASP A 515 -10.26 3.70 4.84
CA ASP A 515 -10.57 2.36 5.32
C ASP A 515 -11.40 1.57 4.30
N LEU A 516 -12.50 2.15 3.82
CA LEU A 516 -13.36 1.51 2.82
C LEU A 516 -12.62 1.28 1.49
N ARG A 517 -11.72 2.20 1.14
CA ARG A 517 -10.88 2.05 -0.06
C ARG A 517 -9.89 0.90 0.12
N TRP A 518 -9.24 0.82 1.27
CA TRP A 518 -8.31 -0.24 1.63
C TRP A 518 -8.97 -1.62 1.65
N GLU A 519 -10.20 -1.72 2.17
CA GLU A 519 -11.00 -2.94 2.09
C GLU A 519 -11.25 -3.33 0.64
N ARG A 520 -11.62 -2.35 -0.20
CA ARG A 520 -11.87 -2.58 -1.62
C ARG A 520 -10.63 -3.00 -2.37
N GLU A 521 -9.49 -2.38 -2.11
CA GLU A 521 -8.23 -2.72 -2.76
C GLU A 521 -7.72 -4.10 -2.33
N ALA A 522 -7.86 -4.45 -1.05
CA ALA A 522 -7.58 -5.80 -0.58
C ALA A 522 -8.51 -6.82 -1.26
N HIS A 523 -9.78 -6.47 -1.47
CA HIS A 523 -10.73 -7.30 -2.22
C HIS A 523 -10.33 -7.48 -3.69
N VAL A 524 -9.90 -6.40 -4.37
CA VAL A 524 -9.37 -6.45 -5.74
C VAL A 524 -8.11 -7.33 -5.82
N CYS A 525 -7.20 -7.21 -4.85
CA CYS A 525 -5.99 -8.02 -4.82
C CYS A 525 -6.24 -9.52 -4.66
N ARG A 526 -7.43 -9.95 -4.19
CA ARG A 526 -7.80 -11.38 -4.11
C ARG A 526 -7.79 -12.07 -5.47
N VAL A 527 -7.93 -11.33 -6.56
CA VAL A 527 -7.84 -11.89 -7.92
C VAL A 527 -6.48 -12.53 -8.17
N TRP A 528 -5.40 -12.02 -7.58
CA TRP A 528 -4.05 -12.57 -7.78
C TRP A 528 -3.32 -12.93 -6.48
N SER A 529 -3.91 -12.70 -5.31
CA SER A 529 -3.25 -12.99 -4.04
C SER A 529 -4.23 -13.32 -2.93
N THR A 530 -4.04 -14.46 -2.27
CA THR A 530 -4.93 -14.97 -1.22
C THR A 530 -4.75 -14.28 0.14
N THR A 531 -3.61 -13.63 0.37
CA THR A 531 -3.18 -13.18 1.71
C THR A 531 -2.95 -11.68 1.83
N ALA A 532 -3.21 -10.90 0.79
CA ALA A 532 -2.54 -9.61 0.62
C ALA A 532 -3.40 -8.35 0.74
N SER A 533 -2.69 -7.26 1.04
CA SER A 533 -3.16 -5.88 0.92
C SER A 533 -3.22 -5.40 -0.54
N GLY A 534 -3.75 -4.19 -0.73
CA GLY A 534 -3.73 -3.45 -1.99
C GLY A 534 -2.34 -3.15 -2.58
N LEU A 535 -1.24 -3.52 -1.93
CA LEU A 535 0.12 -3.18 -2.36
C LEU A 535 0.76 -4.23 -3.30
N ARG A 536 0.20 -5.44 -3.38
CA ARG A 536 0.77 -6.56 -4.16
C ARG A 536 0.45 -6.51 -5.65
N VAL A 537 0.77 -5.40 -6.31
CA VAL A 537 0.62 -5.26 -7.77
C VAL A 537 1.83 -5.75 -8.56
N VAL A 538 2.99 -5.91 -7.90
CA VAL A 538 4.19 -6.52 -8.50
C VAL A 538 4.30 -7.98 -8.03
N PRO A 539 4.41 -8.97 -8.94
CA PRO A 539 4.60 -10.37 -8.55
C PRO A 539 5.90 -10.56 -7.76
N ASP A 540 5.86 -11.40 -6.72
CA ASP A 540 6.99 -11.66 -5.82
C ASP A 540 7.70 -12.98 -6.17
N TRP A 541 8.01 -13.13 -7.46
CA TRP A 541 8.55 -14.37 -8.00
C TRP A 541 10.00 -14.64 -7.54
N GLU A 542 10.74 -13.59 -7.19
CA GLU A 542 12.15 -13.70 -6.73
C GLU A 542 12.29 -14.49 -5.42
N HIS A 543 11.22 -14.58 -4.62
CA HIS A 543 11.21 -15.32 -3.35
C HIS A 543 10.43 -16.64 -3.45
N GLY A 544 10.21 -17.17 -4.65
CA GLY A 544 9.41 -18.37 -4.90
C GLY A 544 7.93 -18.20 -4.55
N ARG A 545 7.47 -16.97 -4.28
CA ARG A 545 6.08 -16.65 -3.97
C ARG A 545 5.38 -16.24 -5.26
N ILE A 546 5.08 -17.22 -6.11
CA ILE A 546 4.25 -17.00 -7.30
C ILE A 546 2.80 -16.78 -6.84
N ALA A 547 2.51 -15.56 -6.39
CA ALA A 547 1.16 -15.04 -6.23
C ALA A 547 0.63 -14.59 -7.60
N ALA A 548 0.67 -15.49 -8.59
CA ALA A 548 -0.01 -15.29 -9.85
C ALA A 548 -1.21 -16.22 -9.82
N GLY A 549 -2.40 -15.64 -9.80
CA GLY A 549 -3.56 -16.43 -10.22
C GLY A 549 -3.33 -16.75 -11.70
N GLU A 550 -3.11 -18.01 -12.01
CA GLU A 550 -2.79 -18.44 -13.36
C GLU A 550 -4.08 -18.55 -14.19
N TRP A 551 -4.10 -17.86 -15.33
CA TRP A 551 -5.25 -17.84 -16.23
C TRP A 551 -5.24 -19.07 -17.17
N HIS A 552 -5.37 -20.25 -16.58
CA HIS A 552 -5.46 -21.50 -17.32
C HIS A 552 -6.88 -21.73 -17.87
N SER A 553 -6.96 -22.46 -18.98
CA SER A 553 -8.23 -22.89 -19.59
C SER A 553 -8.17 -24.40 -19.85
N PRO A 554 -9.31 -25.11 -19.81
CA PRO A 554 -9.39 -26.48 -20.30
C PRO A 554 -8.77 -26.61 -21.71
N PRO A 555 -8.02 -27.69 -22.00
CA PRO A 555 -7.85 -28.90 -21.19
C PRO A 555 -6.68 -28.85 -20.17
N HIS A 556 -6.13 -27.68 -19.84
CA HIS A 556 -4.97 -27.58 -18.95
C HIS A 556 -5.31 -28.08 -17.53
N PRO A 557 -4.57 -29.05 -16.93
CA PRO A 557 -4.95 -29.67 -15.66
C PRO A 557 -5.14 -28.71 -14.48
N GLN A 558 -4.48 -27.54 -14.52
CA GLN A 558 -4.56 -26.52 -13.46
C GLN A 558 -5.67 -25.49 -13.70
N TRP A 559 -6.58 -25.67 -14.66
CA TRP A 559 -7.69 -24.75 -14.92
C TRP A 559 -8.61 -24.58 -13.70
N ILE A 560 -8.68 -25.58 -12.81
CA ILE A 560 -9.42 -25.51 -11.54
C ILE A 560 -8.90 -24.37 -10.65
N ASN A 561 -7.59 -24.10 -10.65
CA ASN A 561 -7.02 -22.97 -9.91
C ASN A 561 -7.47 -21.62 -10.49
N ALA A 562 -7.70 -21.57 -11.81
CA ALA A 562 -8.22 -20.39 -12.50
C ALA A 562 -9.72 -20.14 -12.18
N ALA A 563 -10.45 -21.16 -11.71
CA ALA A 563 -11.85 -21.00 -11.32
C ALA A 563 -12.01 -20.08 -10.10
N LEU A 564 -11.18 -20.24 -9.06
CA LEU A 564 -11.17 -19.35 -7.90
C LEU A 564 -10.78 -17.92 -8.28
N LEU A 565 -9.80 -17.78 -9.18
CA LEU A 565 -9.43 -16.48 -9.74
C LEU A 565 -10.63 -15.84 -10.43
N LEU A 566 -11.31 -16.58 -11.31
CA LEU A 566 -12.46 -16.10 -12.07
C LEU A 566 -13.60 -15.67 -11.12
N GLU A 567 -13.83 -16.42 -10.04
CA GLU A 567 -14.79 -16.06 -9.01
C GLU A 567 -14.46 -14.70 -8.39
N HIS A 568 -13.22 -14.50 -7.94
CA HIS A 568 -12.78 -13.21 -7.38
C HIS A 568 -12.84 -12.09 -8.42
N PHE A 569 -12.45 -12.37 -9.67
CA PHE A 569 -12.50 -11.41 -10.77
C PHE A 569 -13.93 -10.92 -11.03
N VAL A 570 -14.90 -11.84 -11.07
CA VAL A 570 -16.31 -11.49 -11.23
C VAL A 570 -16.87 -10.82 -9.98
N ASP A 571 -16.51 -11.27 -8.78
CA ASP A 571 -16.97 -10.68 -7.52
C ASP A 571 -16.56 -9.20 -7.38
N VAL A 572 -15.36 -8.84 -7.84
CA VAL A 572 -14.96 -7.43 -7.97
C VAL A 572 -15.92 -6.71 -8.92
N MET A 573 -16.15 -7.24 -10.11
CA MET A 573 -17.00 -6.61 -11.13
C MET A 573 -18.50 -6.57 -10.77
N ARG A 574 -18.97 -7.27 -9.73
CA ARG A 574 -20.37 -7.20 -9.26
C ARG A 574 -20.85 -5.80 -8.90
N ARG A 575 -19.92 -4.91 -8.50
CA ARG A 575 -20.25 -3.50 -8.22
C ARG A 575 -20.16 -2.59 -9.45
N TRP A 576 -19.75 -3.11 -10.60
CA TRP A 576 -19.57 -2.30 -11.81
C TRP A 576 -20.91 -2.12 -12.54
N PRO A 577 -21.21 -0.91 -13.05
CA PRO A 577 -22.40 -0.69 -13.85
C PRO A 577 -22.40 -1.55 -15.13
N GLY A 578 -23.55 -2.13 -15.45
CA GLY A 578 -23.75 -2.88 -16.69
C GLY A 578 -23.18 -4.30 -16.70
N LEU A 579 -22.83 -4.87 -15.54
CA LEU A 579 -22.43 -6.28 -15.44
C LEU A 579 -23.54 -7.19 -16.02
N PRO A 580 -23.23 -8.10 -16.97
CA PRO A 580 -24.20 -9.06 -17.51
C PRO A 580 -24.87 -9.90 -16.42
N GLU A 581 -26.18 -10.13 -16.55
CA GLU A 581 -26.97 -10.91 -15.58
C GLU A 581 -26.39 -12.32 -15.34
N GLN A 582 -25.88 -12.95 -16.39
CA GLN A 582 -25.27 -14.28 -16.32
C GLN A 582 -24.08 -14.34 -15.36
N LEU A 583 -23.36 -13.23 -15.18
CA LEU A 583 -22.23 -13.14 -14.23
C LEU A 583 -22.68 -12.79 -12.81
N LYS A 584 -23.89 -12.23 -12.63
CA LYS A 584 -24.43 -11.94 -11.30
C LYS A 584 -24.84 -13.21 -10.58
N THR A 585 -25.42 -14.16 -11.31
CA THR A 585 -25.90 -15.45 -10.79
C THR A 585 -24.90 -16.57 -11.04
N MET A 586 -23.60 -16.27 -11.07
CA MET A 586 -22.56 -17.28 -11.32
C MET A 586 -22.75 -18.45 -10.32
N PRO A 587 -23.03 -19.67 -10.82
CA PRO A 587 -23.33 -20.78 -9.94
C PRO A 587 -22.06 -21.27 -9.24
N ALA A 588 -22.19 -21.79 -8.02
CA ALA A 588 -21.08 -22.45 -7.31
C ALA A 588 -20.48 -23.64 -8.10
N SER A 589 -21.19 -24.12 -9.14
CA SER A 589 -20.78 -25.20 -10.03
C SER A 589 -19.77 -24.83 -11.12
N VAL A 590 -19.29 -23.57 -11.21
CA VAL A 590 -18.23 -23.17 -12.17
C VAL A 590 -16.95 -23.99 -12.01
N ILE A 591 -16.72 -24.56 -10.83
CA ILE A 591 -15.54 -25.39 -10.52
C ILE A 591 -15.68 -26.82 -11.10
N GLY A 592 -16.88 -27.24 -11.52
CA GLY A 592 -17.15 -28.63 -11.92
C GLY A 592 -17.49 -28.86 -13.40
N ASP A 593 -17.62 -27.79 -14.20
CA ASP A 593 -18.05 -27.89 -15.61
C ASP A 593 -17.18 -26.97 -16.49
N GLU A 594 -16.42 -27.59 -17.40
CA GLU A 594 -15.47 -26.92 -18.29
C GLU A 594 -16.15 -25.93 -19.25
N ASP A 595 -17.32 -26.28 -19.79
CA ASP A 595 -18.05 -25.44 -20.73
C ASP A 595 -18.64 -24.21 -20.02
N VAL A 596 -19.15 -24.41 -18.81
CA VAL A 596 -19.64 -23.31 -17.96
C VAL A 596 -18.49 -22.39 -17.56
N PHE A 597 -17.34 -22.93 -17.16
CA PHE A 597 -16.14 -22.14 -16.85
C PHE A 597 -15.71 -21.30 -18.05
N MET A 598 -15.54 -21.91 -19.23
CA MET A 598 -15.12 -21.23 -20.45
C MET A 598 -16.10 -20.14 -20.89
N GLY A 599 -17.41 -20.42 -20.79
CA GLY A 599 -18.47 -19.45 -21.06
C GLY A 599 -18.40 -18.24 -20.13
N CYS A 600 -18.29 -18.49 -18.82
CA CYS A 600 -18.16 -17.45 -17.80
C CYS A 600 -16.89 -16.61 -17.98
N GLN A 601 -15.74 -17.26 -18.23
CA GLN A 601 -14.46 -16.60 -18.43
C GLN A 601 -14.50 -15.68 -19.66
N LYS A 602 -14.96 -16.20 -20.81
CA LYS A 602 -15.09 -15.42 -22.05
C LYS A 602 -16.04 -14.23 -21.86
N LEU A 603 -17.15 -14.39 -21.14
CA LEU A 603 -18.08 -13.30 -20.87
C LEU A 603 -17.50 -12.24 -19.93
N ALA A 604 -16.84 -12.66 -18.85
CA ALA A 604 -16.21 -11.79 -17.86
C ALA A 604 -15.08 -10.95 -18.47
N VAL A 605 -14.18 -11.58 -19.23
CA VAL A 605 -13.06 -10.90 -19.88
C VAL A 605 -13.56 -9.92 -20.95
N ARG A 606 -14.58 -10.28 -21.75
CA ARG A 606 -15.20 -9.36 -22.71
C ARG A 606 -15.81 -8.13 -22.03
N PHE A 607 -16.51 -8.34 -20.91
CA PHE A 607 -17.06 -7.23 -20.13
C PHE A 607 -15.95 -6.32 -19.60
N TYR A 608 -14.89 -6.88 -19.02
CA TYR A 608 -13.71 -6.12 -18.57
C TYR A 608 -13.10 -5.29 -19.70
N VAL A 609 -12.76 -5.91 -20.84
CA VAL A 609 -12.12 -5.25 -21.97
C VAL A 609 -12.99 -4.10 -22.50
N ARG A 610 -14.30 -4.31 -22.61
CA ARG A 610 -15.24 -3.26 -23.03
C ARG A 610 -15.21 -2.07 -22.06
N CYS A 611 -15.41 -2.32 -20.76
CA CYS A 611 -15.38 -1.28 -19.74
C CYS A 611 -14.05 -0.51 -19.73
N PHE A 612 -12.94 -1.21 -19.94
CA PHE A 612 -11.62 -0.60 -20.02
C PHE A 612 -11.50 0.33 -21.23
N VAL A 613 -11.88 -0.14 -22.43
CA VAL A 613 -11.83 0.65 -23.66
C VAL A 613 -12.72 1.88 -23.59
N ASP A 614 -13.93 1.72 -23.03
CA ASP A 614 -14.88 2.82 -22.85
C ASP A 614 -14.33 3.89 -21.89
N THR A 615 -13.55 3.47 -20.90
CA THR A 615 -12.98 4.35 -19.87
C THR A 615 -11.67 5.02 -20.29
N PHE A 616 -10.74 4.26 -20.88
CA PHE A 616 -9.36 4.72 -21.13
C PHE A 616 -9.04 4.93 -22.61
N HIS A 617 -9.95 4.58 -23.51
CA HIS A 617 -9.83 4.77 -24.96
C HIS A 617 -8.56 4.15 -25.57
N ARG A 618 -8.09 3.04 -24.99
CA ARG A 618 -6.99 2.20 -25.47
C ARG A 618 -7.26 0.76 -25.09
N LEU A 619 -6.52 -0.17 -25.68
CA LEU A 619 -6.57 -1.57 -25.26
C LEU A 619 -5.91 -1.75 -23.88
N PRO A 620 -6.49 -2.59 -23.00
CA PRO A 620 -5.82 -3.02 -21.78
C PRO A 620 -4.64 -3.92 -22.12
N ILE A 621 -3.66 -3.98 -21.22
CA ILE A 621 -2.61 -4.98 -21.25
C ILE A 621 -3.19 -6.27 -20.62
N PRO A 622 -3.22 -7.40 -21.35
CA PRO A 622 -3.73 -8.65 -20.79
C PRO A 622 -2.72 -9.25 -19.80
N PRO A 623 -3.20 -10.07 -18.85
CA PRO A 623 -2.33 -10.97 -18.10
C PRO A 623 -1.62 -11.95 -19.04
N ALA A 624 -0.49 -12.45 -18.59
CA ALA A 624 0.39 -13.34 -19.34
C ALA A 624 0.49 -14.70 -18.65
N VAL A 625 0.58 -15.78 -19.44
CA VAL A 625 0.85 -17.11 -18.90
C VAL A 625 2.31 -17.19 -18.46
N LEU A 626 2.54 -17.74 -17.26
CA LEU A 626 3.87 -17.93 -16.71
C LEU A 626 4.67 -18.90 -17.61
N PRO A 627 5.89 -18.54 -18.04
CA PRO A 627 6.72 -19.45 -18.83
C PRO A 627 7.02 -20.79 -18.08
N PRO A 628 6.99 -21.94 -18.76
CA PRO A 628 7.12 -23.28 -18.13
C PRO A 628 8.50 -23.58 -17.50
N ASN A 629 9.50 -22.72 -17.68
CA ASN A 629 10.84 -22.82 -17.09
C ASN A 629 11.13 -21.63 -16.16
N PHE A 630 10.11 -21.14 -15.46
CA PHE A 630 10.27 -20.11 -14.44
C PHE A 630 10.93 -20.74 -13.19
N PRO A 631 11.99 -20.12 -12.62
CA PRO A 631 12.66 -20.63 -11.42
C PRO A 631 11.77 -20.65 -10.18
#